data_AF-A0A7R9QSV0-F1
#
_entry.id   AF-A0A7R9QSV0-F1
#
_cell.length_a   1.000
_cell.length_b   1.000
_cell.length_c   1.000
_cell.angle_alpha   90.00
_cell.angle_beta   90.00
_cell.angle_gamma   90.00
#
_symmetry.space_group_name_H-M   'P 1'
#
loop_
_entity.id
_entity.type
_entity.pdbx_description
1 polymer ?
#
loop_
_entity_poly.entity_id
_entity_poly.type
_entity_poly.pdbx_seq_one_letter_code
_entity_poly.pdbx_strand_id
1 'polypeptide(L)'
;MENKDINNESNPSKKALKKQQKAADKALKKSERAEARNDTKIGEEGDAEDVSQGMYGVSPMIRSSDRPKRQLVAVKDVNKSLDNKTIWLRGRLHTSRAKGKQCFFVLRQQHYSIQCLAAVSQTVSKAMIKFIASVTKESIIDVEGVVRSVPTPIESCSQREVEIHVNQLMVVSASEARLPLQIEDASRPDSESAHNESAND
;
A
#
# COMPACT_ATOMS: atom_id res chain seq x y z
N MET A 1 12.68 81.53 18.87
CA MET A 1 13.36 80.65 19.83
C MET A 1 12.75 79.26 19.71
N GLU A 2 13.56 78.24 19.96
CA GLU A 2 13.18 76.84 20.27
C GLU A 2 13.19 75.80 19.12
N ASN A 3 14.39 75.23 18.93
CA ASN A 3 14.75 73.80 18.96
C ASN A 3 13.81 72.75 18.33
N LYS A 4 14.38 71.90 17.44
CA LYS A 4 14.83 70.54 17.83
C LYS A 4 15.56 69.79 16.71
N ASP A 5 16.72 69.26 17.08
CA ASP A 5 17.51 68.19 16.46
C ASP A 5 16.73 66.86 16.28
N ILE A 6 17.44 65.86 15.72
CA ILE A 6 17.24 64.38 15.81
C ILE A 6 16.55 63.78 14.54
N ASN A 7 16.98 62.69 13.87
CA ASN A 7 17.99 61.66 14.10
C ASN A 7 18.38 60.95 12.78
N ASN A 8 19.65 60.56 12.74
CA ASN A 8 20.24 59.29 12.27
C ASN A 8 19.25 58.15 11.89
N GLU A 9 19.07 57.88 10.59
CA GLU A 9 18.46 56.63 10.11
C GLU A 9 19.48 55.49 10.14
N SER A 10 19.33 54.68 11.19
CA SER A 10 20.00 53.40 11.37
C SER A 10 19.48 52.37 10.37
N ASN A 11 20.29 52.11 9.35
CA ASN A 11 20.10 51.07 8.35
C ASN A 11 19.86 49.69 9.04
N PRO A 12 18.74 49.00 8.81
CA PRO A 12 18.40 47.79 9.57
C PRO A 12 19.39 46.66 9.31
N SER A 13 20.03 46.20 10.39
CA SER A 13 21.06 45.16 10.42
C SER A 13 20.68 43.92 9.61
N LYS A 14 21.62 43.40 8.81
CA LYS A 14 21.54 42.17 7.97
C LYS A 14 20.88 40.95 8.63
N LYS A 15 20.80 40.91 9.96
CA LYS A 15 20.11 39.86 10.74
C LYS A 15 18.57 39.96 10.67
N ALA A 16 18.00 41.16 10.60
CA ALA A 16 16.56 41.38 10.52
C ALA A 16 15.99 40.90 9.16
N LEU A 17 16.70 41.23 8.08
CA LEU A 17 16.37 40.79 6.71
C LEU A 17 16.41 39.26 6.57
N LYS A 18 17.43 38.60 7.15
CA LYS A 18 17.55 37.13 7.10
C LYS A 18 16.48 36.41 7.95
N LYS A 19 15.96 37.06 9.00
CA LYS A 19 14.86 36.51 9.82
C LYS A 19 13.51 36.64 9.11
N GLN A 20 13.27 37.74 8.41
CA GLN A 20 12.08 37.92 7.58
C GLN A 20 12.04 36.95 6.39
N GLN A 21 13.17 36.74 5.71
CA GLN A 21 13.25 35.75 4.61
C GLN A 21 12.95 34.32 5.09
N LYS A 22 13.51 33.89 6.22
CA LYS A 22 13.20 32.57 6.79
C LYS A 22 11.75 32.41 7.25
N ALA A 23 11.12 33.49 7.72
CA ALA A 23 9.70 33.46 8.10
C ALA A 23 8.80 33.38 6.86
N ALA A 24 9.13 34.11 5.79
CA ALA A 24 8.43 34.04 4.51
C ALA A 24 8.56 32.66 3.86
N ASP A 25 9.76 32.07 3.82
CA ASP A 25 9.96 30.73 3.26
C ASP A 25 9.23 29.62 4.05
N LYS A 26 9.14 29.78 5.38
CA LYS A 26 8.40 28.83 6.23
C LYS A 26 6.88 29.00 6.07
N ALA A 27 6.41 30.21 5.78
CA ALA A 27 5.01 30.49 5.48
C ALA A 27 4.62 29.95 4.09
N LEU A 28 5.46 30.15 3.08
CA LEU A 28 5.26 29.62 1.72
C LEU A 28 5.29 28.09 1.70
N LYS A 29 6.23 27.44 2.39
CA LYS A 29 6.23 25.97 2.52
C LYS A 29 5.04 25.43 3.32
N LYS A 30 4.46 26.23 4.21
CA LYS A 30 3.26 25.86 4.96
C LYS A 30 2.00 26.06 4.12
N SER A 31 1.94 27.07 3.25
CA SER A 31 0.86 27.24 2.28
C SER A 31 0.94 26.20 1.17
N GLU A 32 2.11 25.90 0.61
CA GLU A 32 2.29 24.82 -0.38
C GLU A 32 1.93 23.45 0.20
N ARG A 33 2.26 23.16 1.46
CA ARG A 33 1.81 21.92 2.13
C ARG A 33 0.33 21.91 2.48
N ALA A 34 -0.28 23.08 2.71
CA ALA A 34 -1.71 23.19 2.95
C ALA A 34 -2.51 23.07 1.64
N GLU A 35 -1.97 23.59 0.53
CA GLU A 35 -2.50 23.46 -0.83
C GLU A 35 -2.33 22.03 -1.35
N ALA A 36 -1.18 21.37 -1.12
CA ALA A 36 -1.00 19.94 -1.38
C ALA A 36 -1.89 19.03 -0.50
N ARG A 37 -2.30 19.50 0.70
CA ARG A 37 -3.29 18.82 1.55
C ARG A 37 -4.73 19.06 1.11
N ASN A 38 -5.02 20.19 0.45
CA ASN A 38 -6.32 20.41 -0.17
C ASN A 38 -6.48 19.61 -1.47
N ASP A 39 -5.39 19.28 -2.14
CA ASP A 39 -5.36 18.28 -3.22
C ASP A 39 -5.48 16.82 -2.71
N THR A 40 -5.70 16.64 -1.39
CA THR A 40 -6.11 15.37 -0.79
C THR A 40 -7.56 15.38 -0.31
N LYS A 41 -8.30 16.48 -0.55
CA LYS A 41 -9.75 16.50 -0.62
C LYS A 41 -10.20 16.42 -2.08
N ILE A 42 -9.65 15.43 -2.80
CA ILE A 42 -10.16 15.09 -4.13
C ILE A 42 -11.47 14.34 -3.91
N GLY A 43 -12.54 15.09 -4.06
CA GLY A 43 -13.67 14.70 -4.88
C GLY A 43 -14.33 13.38 -4.51
N GLU A 44 -15.47 13.49 -3.86
CA GLU A 44 -16.69 12.86 -4.38
C GLU A 44 -16.87 13.34 -5.83
N GLU A 45 -16.07 12.81 -6.76
CA GLU A 45 -16.25 12.97 -8.19
C GLU A 45 -16.97 11.73 -8.69
N GLY A 46 -18.14 12.00 -9.26
CA GLY A 46 -19.23 11.07 -9.46
C GLY A 46 -18.87 9.81 -10.23
N ASP A 47 -19.66 8.78 -9.92
CA ASP A 47 -20.21 7.70 -10.76
C ASP A 47 -19.66 7.51 -12.18
N ALA A 48 -18.33 7.55 -12.35
CA ALA A 48 -17.69 6.91 -13.48
C ALA A 48 -17.92 5.42 -13.28
N GLU A 49 -18.57 4.77 -14.26
CA GLU A 49 -18.83 3.33 -14.24
C GLU A 49 -17.57 2.58 -13.81
N ASP A 50 -17.72 1.74 -12.77
CA ASP A 50 -16.63 0.94 -12.26
C ASP A 50 -16.21 -0.09 -13.31
N VAL A 51 -15.13 0.22 -14.04
CA VAL A 51 -14.57 -0.64 -15.10
C VAL A 51 -14.18 -2.05 -14.63
N SER A 52 -14.13 -2.27 -13.31
CA SER A 52 -13.79 -3.55 -12.68
C SER A 52 -14.95 -4.18 -11.91
N GLN A 53 -16.19 -3.73 -12.15
CA GLN A 53 -17.37 -4.32 -11.52
C GLN A 53 -17.42 -5.83 -11.78
N GLY A 54 -17.60 -6.62 -10.71
CA GLY A 54 -17.58 -8.08 -10.76
C GLY A 54 -16.18 -8.73 -10.79
N MET A 55 -15.11 -7.94 -10.96
CA MET A 55 -13.72 -8.39 -10.86
C MET A 55 -13.17 -8.27 -9.44
N TYR A 56 -13.98 -7.82 -8.49
CA TYR A 56 -13.63 -7.89 -7.08
C TYR A 56 -14.87 -8.01 -6.20
N GLY A 57 -14.66 -8.44 -4.96
CA GLY A 57 -15.73 -8.49 -3.97
C GLY A 57 -15.60 -9.66 -3.01
N VAL A 58 -16.69 -9.96 -2.32
CA VAL A 58 -16.81 -11.13 -1.45
C VAL A 58 -17.55 -12.22 -2.21
N SER A 59 -16.95 -13.40 -2.31
CA SER A 59 -17.60 -14.55 -2.91
C SER A 59 -18.73 -15.05 -2.02
N PRO A 60 -19.81 -15.60 -2.60
CA PRO A 60 -20.78 -16.35 -1.82
C PRO A 60 -20.10 -17.54 -1.13
N MET A 61 -20.70 -17.98 -0.01
CA MET A 61 -20.22 -19.16 0.71
C MET A 61 -20.11 -20.36 -0.23
N ILE A 62 -18.90 -20.91 -0.36
CA ILE A 62 -18.64 -22.06 -1.22
C ILE A 62 -19.29 -23.30 -0.61
N ARG A 63 -20.35 -23.80 -1.26
CA ARG A 63 -21.09 -25.01 -0.87
C ARG A 63 -20.99 -26.13 -1.90
N SER A 64 -19.96 -26.11 -2.74
CA SER A 64 -19.74 -27.05 -3.84
C SER A 64 -20.90 -27.18 -4.84
N SER A 65 -21.69 -26.10 -5.00
CA SER A 65 -22.79 -26.03 -5.97
C SER A 65 -22.31 -25.96 -7.42
N ASP A 66 -21.14 -25.36 -7.64
CA ASP A 66 -20.51 -25.21 -8.95
C ASP A 66 -19.10 -25.81 -8.97
N ARG A 67 -18.63 -26.11 -10.18
CA ARG A 67 -17.26 -26.56 -10.47
C ARG A 67 -16.62 -25.65 -11.52
N PRO A 68 -16.12 -24.46 -11.11
CA PRO A 68 -15.48 -23.54 -12.05
C PRO A 68 -14.30 -24.22 -12.74
N LYS A 69 -14.22 -24.09 -14.07
CA LYS A 69 -13.09 -24.58 -14.87
C LYS A 69 -11.90 -23.62 -14.73
N ARG A 70 -11.31 -23.55 -13.54
CA ARG A 70 -10.07 -22.81 -13.27
C ARG A 70 -9.11 -23.67 -12.46
N GLN A 71 -7.83 -23.60 -12.81
CA GLN A 71 -6.79 -24.31 -12.10
C GLN A 71 -6.11 -23.36 -11.11
N LEU A 72 -6.18 -23.70 -9.82
CA LEU A 72 -5.44 -22.98 -8.79
C LEU A 72 -3.98 -23.45 -8.81
N VAL A 73 -3.07 -22.56 -9.18
CA VAL A 73 -1.63 -22.78 -9.06
C VAL A 73 -1.26 -22.59 -7.59
N ALA A 74 -0.35 -23.42 -7.07
CA ALA A 74 0.16 -23.21 -5.72
C ALA A 74 1.24 -22.13 -5.73
N VAL A 75 1.30 -21.29 -4.69
CA VAL A 75 2.27 -20.18 -4.59
C VAL A 75 3.71 -20.69 -4.71
N LYS A 76 4.00 -21.88 -4.19
CA LYS A 76 5.32 -22.52 -4.30
C LYS A 76 5.78 -22.78 -5.74
N ASP A 77 4.83 -22.99 -6.65
CA ASP A 77 5.08 -23.39 -8.04
C ASP A 77 5.14 -22.17 -8.98
N VAL A 78 4.91 -20.95 -8.47
CA VAL A 78 4.99 -19.72 -9.26
C VAL A 78 6.45 -19.28 -9.40
N ASN A 79 6.96 -19.34 -10.62
CA ASN A 79 8.35 -18.98 -10.95
C ASN A 79 8.43 -18.36 -12.36
N LYS A 80 9.64 -17.98 -12.80
CA LYS A 80 9.89 -17.34 -14.11
C LYS A 80 9.35 -18.10 -15.33
N SER A 81 9.19 -19.43 -15.27
CA SER A 81 8.60 -20.20 -16.38
C SER A 81 7.12 -19.90 -16.64
N LEU A 82 6.47 -19.22 -15.69
CA LEU A 82 5.10 -18.74 -15.80
C LEU A 82 5.02 -17.26 -16.21
N ASP A 83 6.14 -16.60 -16.50
CA ASP A 83 6.15 -15.18 -16.91
C ASP A 83 5.18 -14.91 -18.06
N ASN A 84 4.43 -13.81 -17.93
CA ASN A 84 3.35 -13.40 -18.84
C ASN A 84 2.14 -14.33 -18.91
N LYS A 85 2.05 -15.39 -18.09
CA LYS A 85 0.86 -16.24 -18.01
C LYS A 85 -0.13 -15.69 -16.98
N THR A 86 -1.41 -15.75 -17.34
CA THR A 86 -2.52 -15.51 -16.39
C THR A 86 -2.77 -16.78 -15.60
N ILE A 87 -2.77 -16.68 -14.27
CA ILE A 87 -3.00 -17.80 -13.36
C ILE A 87 -4.00 -17.43 -12.27
N TRP A 88 -4.60 -18.45 -11.68
CA TRP A 88 -5.39 -18.32 -10.45
C TRP A 88 -4.59 -18.82 -9.24
N LEU A 89 -4.65 -18.07 -8.16
CA LEU A 89 -4.00 -18.38 -6.89
C LEU A 89 -5.05 -18.32 -5.77
N ARG A 90 -4.88 -19.17 -4.76
CA ARG A 90 -5.64 -19.09 -3.50
C ARG A 90 -4.66 -19.05 -2.33
N GLY A 91 -4.82 -18.07 -1.45
CA GLY A 91 -3.96 -17.90 -0.28
C GLY A 91 -4.57 -16.94 0.73
N ARG A 92 -3.83 -16.70 1.82
CA ARG A 92 -4.16 -15.72 2.84
C ARG A 92 -3.53 -14.38 2.49
N LEU A 93 -4.29 -13.30 2.63
CA LEU A 93 -3.74 -11.94 2.59
C LEU A 93 -2.90 -11.72 3.84
N HIS A 94 -1.58 -11.68 3.70
CA HIS A 94 -0.67 -11.56 4.84
C HIS A 94 -0.50 -10.11 5.26
N THR A 95 -0.11 -9.24 4.32
CA THR A 95 -0.01 -7.79 4.50
C THR A 95 -0.59 -7.09 3.27
N SER A 96 -1.09 -5.86 3.44
CA SER A 96 -1.63 -5.03 2.36
C SER A 96 -1.28 -3.56 2.61
N ARG A 97 -0.89 -2.84 1.55
CA ARG A 97 -0.51 -1.44 1.58
C ARG A 97 -0.96 -0.74 0.30
N ALA A 98 -1.88 0.20 0.44
CA ALA A 98 -2.25 1.11 -0.64
C ALA A 98 -1.29 2.31 -0.72
N LYS A 99 -0.98 2.75 -1.94
CA LYS A 99 -0.23 3.97 -2.24
C LYS A 99 -0.80 4.63 -3.50
N GLY A 100 -1.64 5.64 -3.32
CA GLY A 100 -2.28 6.35 -4.43
C GLY A 100 -3.16 5.42 -5.27
N LYS A 101 -2.80 5.23 -6.55
CA LYS A 101 -3.53 4.38 -7.52
C LYS A 101 -3.07 2.92 -7.53
N GLN A 102 -2.31 2.49 -6.51
CA GLN A 102 -1.74 1.15 -6.43
C GLN A 102 -2.02 0.53 -5.06
N CYS A 103 -2.13 -0.79 -5.01
CA CYS A 103 -2.15 -1.58 -3.79
C CYS A 103 -1.17 -2.74 -3.94
N PHE A 104 -0.22 -2.82 -3.01
CA PHE A 104 0.71 -3.93 -2.87
C PHE A 104 0.23 -4.81 -1.72
N PHE A 105 0.16 -6.11 -1.93
CA PHE A 105 -0.15 -7.06 -0.87
C PHE A 105 0.65 -8.34 -1.03
N VAL A 106 0.82 -9.07 0.07
CA VAL A 106 1.50 -10.36 0.08
C VAL A 106 0.46 -11.46 0.19
N LEU A 107 0.46 -12.37 -0.77
CA LEU A 107 -0.34 -13.59 -0.73
C LEU A 107 0.51 -14.71 -0.14
N ARG A 108 0.06 -15.29 0.97
CA ARG A 108 0.74 -16.38 1.69
C ARG A 108 -0.03 -17.68 1.55
N GLN A 109 0.66 -18.75 1.18
CA GLN A 109 0.13 -20.11 1.21
C GLN A 109 1.10 -20.99 1.99
N GLN A 110 0.69 -21.38 3.21
CA GLN A 110 1.55 -22.05 4.19
C GLN A 110 2.81 -21.20 4.47
N HIS A 111 3.99 -21.71 4.10
CA HIS A 111 5.30 -21.05 4.28
C HIS A 111 5.78 -20.31 3.03
N TYR A 112 5.05 -20.39 1.92
CA TYR A 112 5.38 -19.69 0.67
C TYR A 112 4.61 -18.37 0.58
N SER A 113 5.25 -17.36 0.00
CA SER A 113 4.68 -16.02 -0.17
C SER A 113 5.07 -15.42 -1.53
N ILE A 114 4.17 -14.63 -2.09
CA ILE A 114 4.38 -13.90 -3.35
C ILE A 114 3.79 -12.50 -3.25
N GLN A 115 4.49 -11.52 -3.81
CA GLN A 115 4.00 -10.16 -3.93
C GLN A 115 2.93 -10.07 -5.02
N CYS A 116 1.88 -9.32 -4.73
CA CYS A 116 0.82 -8.98 -5.66
C CYS A 116 0.71 -7.45 -5.77
N LEU A 117 0.55 -6.96 -6.99
CA LEU A 117 0.37 -5.56 -7.34
C LEU A 117 -0.96 -5.39 -8.09
N ALA A 118 -1.88 -4.64 -7.49
CA ALA A 118 -3.03 -4.10 -8.20
C ALA A 118 -2.77 -2.61 -8.49
N ALA A 119 -2.97 -2.18 -9.74
CA ALA A 119 -2.77 -0.79 -10.16
C ALA A 119 -3.92 -0.35 -11.06
N VAL A 120 -4.41 0.88 -10.89
CA VAL A 120 -5.46 1.44 -11.75
C VAL A 120 -5.03 1.38 -13.22
N SER A 121 -5.88 0.81 -14.05
CA SER A 121 -5.66 0.59 -15.47
C SER A 121 -6.99 0.70 -16.24
N GLN A 122 -7.03 0.28 -17.51
CA GLN A 122 -8.27 0.20 -18.27
C GLN A 122 -9.24 -0.87 -17.73
N THR A 123 -8.75 -1.85 -16.96
CA THR A 123 -9.52 -2.98 -16.43
C THR A 123 -9.59 -3.04 -14.90
N VAL A 124 -8.80 -2.21 -14.21
CA VAL A 124 -8.75 -2.14 -12.74
C VAL A 124 -9.12 -0.73 -12.31
N SER A 125 -10.23 -0.57 -11.59
CA SER A 125 -10.71 0.75 -11.17
C SER A 125 -10.10 1.20 -9.84
N LYS A 126 -10.27 2.49 -9.51
CA LYS A 126 -9.94 3.02 -8.17
C LYS A 126 -10.77 2.32 -7.07
N ALA A 127 -12.01 1.92 -7.38
CA ALA A 127 -12.88 1.25 -6.43
C ALA A 127 -12.34 -0.14 -6.07
N MET A 128 -11.84 -0.90 -7.05
CA MET A 128 -11.13 -2.16 -6.81
C MET A 128 -9.89 -1.96 -5.92
N ILE A 129 -9.05 -0.95 -6.20
CA ILE A 129 -7.87 -0.66 -5.35
C ILE A 129 -8.29 -0.36 -3.90
N LYS A 130 -9.35 0.44 -3.72
CA LYS A 130 -9.90 0.76 -2.38
C LYS A 130 -10.44 -0.49 -1.68
N PHE A 131 -11.12 -1.37 -2.42
CA PHE A 131 -11.62 -2.64 -1.88
C PHE A 131 -10.47 -3.54 -1.42
N ILE A 132 -9.46 -3.78 -2.26
CA ILE A 132 -8.31 -4.64 -1.91
C ILE A 132 -7.60 -4.10 -0.67
N ALA A 133 -7.45 -2.77 -0.57
CA ALA A 133 -6.85 -2.13 0.60
C ALA A 133 -7.66 -2.32 1.90
N SER A 134 -8.97 -2.54 1.80
CA SER A 134 -9.86 -2.77 2.94
C SER A 134 -9.96 -4.24 3.38
N VAL A 135 -9.47 -5.19 2.58
CA VAL A 135 -9.51 -6.61 2.93
C VAL A 135 -8.67 -6.86 4.18
N THR A 136 -9.28 -7.46 5.20
CA THR A 136 -8.63 -7.74 6.48
C THR A 136 -7.52 -8.77 6.34
N LYS A 137 -6.43 -8.59 7.10
CA LYS A 137 -5.34 -9.56 7.20
C LYS A 137 -5.87 -10.96 7.54
N GLU A 138 -5.20 -11.97 7.00
CA GLU A 138 -5.49 -13.39 7.13
C GLU A 138 -6.80 -13.88 6.46
N SER A 139 -7.54 -12.99 5.77
CA SER A 139 -8.62 -13.39 4.86
C SER A 139 -8.11 -14.32 3.77
N ILE A 140 -8.88 -15.36 3.44
CA ILE A 140 -8.61 -16.24 2.30
C ILE A 140 -9.17 -15.57 1.05
N ILE A 141 -8.30 -15.37 0.06
CA ILE A 141 -8.63 -14.70 -1.20
C ILE A 141 -8.27 -15.59 -2.39
N ASP A 142 -9.08 -15.49 -3.43
CA ASP A 142 -8.74 -15.93 -4.78
C ASP A 142 -8.23 -14.73 -5.58
N VAL A 143 -7.12 -14.91 -6.27
CA VAL A 143 -6.51 -13.88 -7.10
C VAL A 143 -6.32 -14.44 -8.49
N GLU A 144 -6.85 -13.75 -9.50
CA GLU A 144 -6.41 -13.92 -10.88
C GLU A 144 -5.43 -12.80 -11.22
N GLY A 145 -4.32 -13.14 -11.85
CA GLY A 145 -3.39 -12.14 -12.31
C GLY A 145 -2.34 -12.70 -13.25
N VAL A 146 -1.58 -11.80 -13.84
CA VAL A 146 -0.48 -12.11 -14.76
C VAL A 146 0.81 -12.19 -13.96
N VAL A 147 1.54 -13.29 -14.09
CA VAL A 147 2.88 -13.41 -13.51
C VAL A 147 3.83 -12.48 -14.27
N ARG A 148 4.61 -11.67 -13.56
CA ARG A 148 5.64 -10.81 -14.12
C ARG A 148 6.97 -11.03 -13.42
N SER A 149 8.02 -11.22 -14.19
CA SER A 149 9.39 -11.26 -13.70
C SER A 149 9.80 -9.88 -13.21
N VAL A 150 10.50 -9.85 -12.07
CA VAL A 150 11.00 -8.61 -11.49
C VAL A 150 12.51 -8.46 -11.72
N PRO A 151 13.01 -7.25 -12.01
CA PRO A 151 14.44 -7.02 -12.22
C PRO A 151 15.23 -7.07 -10.90
N THR A 152 14.60 -6.73 -9.79
CA THR A 152 15.20 -6.75 -8.45
C THR A 152 14.47 -7.77 -7.58
N PRO A 153 15.18 -8.68 -6.89
CA PRO A 153 14.56 -9.67 -6.03
C PRO A 153 13.70 -9.06 -4.92
N ILE A 154 12.52 -9.64 -4.69
CA ILE A 154 11.61 -9.25 -3.61
C ILE A 154 12.01 -10.00 -2.33
N GLU A 155 12.86 -9.38 -1.53
CA GLU A 155 13.45 -9.98 -0.30
C GLU A 155 12.43 -10.43 0.75
N SER A 156 11.25 -9.80 0.79
CA SER A 156 10.21 -10.08 1.77
C SER A 156 9.34 -11.32 1.43
N CYS A 157 9.52 -11.91 0.24
CA CYS A 157 8.70 -13.03 -0.23
C CYS A 157 9.56 -14.27 -0.53
N SER A 158 8.98 -15.46 -0.48
CA SER A 158 9.68 -16.68 -0.92
C SER A 158 9.82 -16.73 -2.44
N GLN A 159 8.81 -16.26 -3.18
CA GLN A 159 8.89 -16.06 -4.62
C GLN A 159 9.52 -14.70 -4.89
N ARG A 160 10.83 -14.69 -5.08
CA ARG A 160 11.64 -13.46 -5.12
C ARG A 160 11.78 -12.87 -6.51
N GLU A 161 11.69 -13.71 -7.54
CA GLU A 161 12.00 -13.28 -8.90
C GLU A 161 10.77 -12.95 -9.76
N VAL A 162 9.58 -13.12 -9.19
CA VAL A 162 8.30 -12.87 -9.86
C VAL A 162 7.30 -12.22 -8.91
N GLU A 163 6.38 -11.44 -9.45
CA GLU A 163 5.21 -10.90 -8.76
C GLU A 163 3.93 -11.12 -9.59
N ILE A 164 2.77 -10.91 -8.98
CA ILE A 164 1.47 -11.03 -9.64
C ILE A 164 0.89 -9.65 -9.93
N HIS A 165 0.61 -9.36 -11.20
CA HIS A 165 -0.17 -8.19 -11.62
C HIS A 165 -1.64 -8.58 -11.62
N VAL A 166 -2.40 -8.02 -10.68
CA VAL A 166 -3.76 -8.48 -10.34
C VAL A 166 -4.78 -7.98 -11.34
N ASN A 167 -5.60 -8.89 -11.84
CA ASN A 167 -6.76 -8.61 -12.69
C ASN A 167 -8.08 -8.74 -11.92
N GLN A 168 -8.18 -9.74 -11.04
CA GLN A 168 -9.38 -10.03 -10.25
C GLN A 168 -9.01 -10.48 -8.83
N LEU A 169 -9.80 -10.08 -7.83
CA LEU A 169 -9.63 -10.52 -6.44
C LEU A 169 -10.97 -10.77 -5.75
N MET A 170 -11.19 -11.99 -5.30
CA MET A 170 -12.40 -12.36 -4.57
C MET A 170 -12.06 -12.83 -3.16
N VAL A 171 -12.71 -12.25 -2.15
CA VAL A 171 -12.63 -12.74 -0.76
C VAL A 171 -13.46 -14.01 -0.64
N VAL A 172 -12.81 -15.14 -0.40
CA VAL A 172 -13.45 -16.46 -0.24
C VAL A 172 -13.92 -16.66 1.20
N SER A 173 -13.08 -16.23 2.15
CA SER A 173 -13.40 -16.29 3.58
C SER A 173 -12.78 -15.05 4.24
N ALA A 174 -13.64 -14.13 4.68
CA ALA A 174 -13.19 -12.96 5.41
C ALA A 174 -12.65 -13.36 6.79
N SER A 175 -11.57 -12.72 7.21
CA SER A 175 -11.06 -12.79 8.57
C SER A 175 -11.62 -11.63 9.40
N GLU A 176 -11.67 -11.81 10.71
CA GLU A 176 -11.92 -10.71 11.63
C GLU A 176 -10.80 -9.64 11.53
N ALA A 177 -11.17 -8.37 11.71
CA ALA A 177 -10.23 -7.27 11.63
C ALA A 177 -9.20 -7.30 12.79
N ARG A 178 -9.61 -7.78 13.97
CA ARG A 178 -8.75 -7.90 15.14
C ARG A 178 -8.24 -9.33 15.25
N LEU A 179 -6.98 -9.54 14.90
CA LEU A 179 -6.32 -10.83 15.07
C LEU A 179 -5.80 -10.96 16.52
N PRO A 180 -5.97 -12.12 17.18
CA PRO A 180 -5.46 -12.36 18.53
C PRO A 180 -3.93 -12.41 18.59
N LEU A 181 -3.28 -12.74 17.48
CA LEU A 181 -1.83 -12.83 17.30
C LEU A 181 -1.48 -12.40 15.87
N GLN A 182 -0.43 -11.60 15.71
CA GLN A 182 0.13 -11.32 14.38
C GLN A 182 1.13 -12.41 13.99
N ILE A 183 1.11 -12.83 12.73
CA ILE A 183 2.05 -13.83 12.20
C ILE A 183 3.49 -13.29 12.28
N GLU A 184 3.66 -12.00 12.04
CA GLU A 184 4.93 -11.29 12.12
C GLU A 184 5.52 -11.36 13.53
N ASP A 185 4.68 -11.26 14.57
CA ASP A 185 5.12 -11.36 15.95
C ASP A 185 5.52 -12.79 16.31
N ALA A 186 4.75 -13.78 15.85
CA ALA A 186 5.00 -15.20 16.08
C ALA A 186 6.22 -15.74 15.31
N SER A 187 6.68 -15.03 14.28
CA SER A 187 7.78 -15.47 13.41
C SER A 187 9.13 -14.83 13.77
N ARG A 188 9.18 -13.95 14.78
CA ARG A 188 10.44 -13.31 15.20
C ARG A 188 11.39 -14.34 15.84
N PRO A 189 12.69 -14.35 15.47
CA PRO A 189 13.68 -15.21 16.13
C PRO A 189 13.92 -14.80 17.58
N ASP A 190 14.15 -15.77 18.48
CA ASP A 190 14.42 -15.53 19.91
C ASP A 190 15.65 -14.63 20.16
N SER A 191 16.61 -14.58 19.23
CA SER A 191 17.83 -13.79 19.35
C SER A 191 17.62 -12.27 19.30
N GLU A 192 16.52 -11.78 18.71
CA GLU A 192 16.24 -10.34 18.67
C GLU A 192 15.68 -9.80 20.00
N SER A 193 15.08 -10.65 20.83
CA SER A 193 14.56 -10.28 22.15
C SER A 193 15.64 -9.87 23.15
N ALA A 194 16.85 -10.42 23.02
CA ALA A 194 17.93 -10.23 24.00
C ALA A 194 18.72 -8.93 23.83
N HIS A 195 18.63 -8.25 22.68
CA HIS A 195 19.41 -7.03 22.40
C HIS A 195 18.72 -5.73 22.84
N ASN A 196 17.46 -5.79 23.28
CA ASN A 196 16.69 -4.60 23.66
C ASN A 196 16.51 -4.44 25.19
N GLU A 197 16.94 -5.41 25.99
CA GLU A 197 16.92 -5.32 27.46
C GLU A 197 18.20 -4.70 28.06
N SER A 198 19.29 -4.57 27.29
CA SER A 198 20.58 -4.08 27.79
C SER A 198 20.82 -2.57 27.63
N ALA A 199 19.78 -1.77 27.39
CA ALA A 199 19.91 -0.33 27.13
C ALA A 199 19.29 0.58 28.22
N ASN A 200 18.95 0.03 29.39
CA ASN A 200 18.32 0.77 30.50
C ASN A 200 18.99 0.48 31.87
N ASP A 201 20.30 0.29 31.89
CA ASP A 201 21.11 0.32 33.13
C ASP A 201 22.21 1.39 33.01
#